data_AF-G3AQH7-F1
#
_entry.id   AF-G3AQH7-F1
#
_cell.length_a   1.000
_cell.length_b   1.000
_cell.length_c   1.000
_cell.angle_alpha   90.00
_cell.angle_beta   90.00
_cell.angle_gamma   90.00
#
_symmetry.space_group_name_H-M   'P 1'
#
loop_
_entity.id
_entity.type
_entity.pdbx_description
1 polymer ?
#
loop_
_entity_poly.entity_id
_entity_poly.type
_entity_poly.pdbx_seq_one_letter_code
_entity_poly.pdbx_strand_id
1 'polypeptide(L)'
;MSWWNLFKIIGRNIRNDLVANIFERFPLLLIINPDSFQPPFTNGFDEYFNVTSPSIMNNQYSDVIVVNYMIVTLSILLAGLDIVYSIIRLSISTMIVGLFLGSMLFFSVWFLVTASRRWKVLVLMFQNNEFSGVW
;
A
#
# COMPACT_ATOMS: atom_id res chain seq x y z
N MET A 1 19.74 -20.63 -18.64
CA MET A 1 18.67 -19.70 -18.22
C MET A 1 19.15 -18.97 -16.96
N SER A 2 19.06 -17.64 -16.88
CA SER A 2 19.71 -16.87 -15.82
C SER A 2 18.73 -16.48 -14.71
N TRP A 3 19.11 -16.72 -13.44
CA TRP A 3 18.44 -16.22 -12.23
C TRP A 3 18.10 -14.72 -12.29
N TRP A 4 18.83 -13.95 -13.11
CA TRP A 4 18.52 -12.56 -13.42
C TRP A 4 17.12 -12.32 -14.01
N ASN A 5 16.55 -13.28 -14.73
CA ASN A 5 15.20 -13.14 -15.28
C ASN A 5 14.14 -13.16 -14.17
N LEU A 6 14.35 -13.98 -13.13
CA LEU A 6 13.47 -14.04 -11.97
C LEU A 6 13.51 -12.72 -11.18
N PHE A 7 14.70 -12.15 -10.95
CA PHE A 7 14.84 -10.82 -10.34
C PHE A 7 14.18 -9.70 -11.17
N LYS A 8 14.27 -9.76 -12.51
CA LYS A 8 13.57 -8.81 -13.39
C LYS A 8 12.06 -8.91 -13.29
N ILE A 9 11.50 -10.13 -13.18
CA ILE A 9 10.06 -10.34 -13.00
C ILE A 9 9.60 -9.76 -11.66
N ILE A 10 10.29 -10.10 -10.57
CA ILE A 10 10.00 -9.57 -9.22
C ILE A 10 10.09 -8.04 -9.22
N GLY A 11 11.16 -7.46 -9.76
CA GLY A 11 11.33 -6.01 -9.83
C GLY A 11 10.24 -5.31 -10.64
N ARG A 12 9.79 -5.94 -11.74
CA ARG A 12 8.65 -5.44 -12.53
C ARG A 12 7.35 -5.51 -11.73
N ASN A 13 7.11 -6.59 -11.00
CA ASN A 13 5.92 -6.77 -10.17
C ASN A 13 5.86 -5.74 -9.04
N ILE A 14 6.97 -5.50 -8.33
CA ILE A 14 7.08 -4.47 -7.29
C ILE A 14 6.82 -3.08 -7.89
N ARG A 15 7.43 -2.76 -9.03
CA ARG A 15 7.20 -1.48 -9.71
C ARG A 15 5.74 -1.31 -10.09
N ASN A 16 5.12 -2.33 -10.67
CA ASN A 16 3.71 -2.29 -11.07
C ASN A 16 2.80 -2.11 -9.85
N ASP A 17 3.08 -2.82 -8.76
CA ASP A 17 2.34 -2.68 -7.49
C ASP A 17 2.48 -1.25 -6.94
N LEU A 18 3.68 -0.67 -6.90
CA LEU A 18 3.90 0.70 -6.46
C LEU A 18 3.17 1.73 -7.33
N VAL A 19 3.25 1.60 -8.66
CA VAL A 19 2.59 2.52 -9.59
C VAL A 19 1.08 2.43 -9.45
N ALA A 20 0.51 1.23 -9.44
CA ALA A 20 -0.93 1.03 -9.24
C ALA A 20 -1.39 1.60 -7.88
N ASN A 21 -0.58 1.44 -6.83
CA ASN A 21 -0.90 1.95 -5.49
C ASN A 21 -0.87 3.47 -5.38
N ILE A 22 0.01 4.14 -6.12
CA ILE A 22 0.16 5.60 -6.06
C ILE A 22 -0.83 6.29 -7.00
N PHE A 23 -1.05 5.76 -8.20
CA PHE A 23 -1.79 6.44 -9.25
C PHE A 23 -3.23 5.96 -9.45
N GLU A 24 -3.54 4.70 -9.13
CA GLU A 24 -4.84 4.10 -9.45
C GLU A 24 -5.70 3.82 -8.22
N ARG A 25 -5.10 3.60 -7.04
CA ARG A 25 -5.79 3.20 -5.81
C ARG A 25 -5.46 4.09 -4.61
N PHE A 26 -5.61 5.39 -4.78
CA PHE A 26 -5.60 6.34 -3.66
C PHE A 26 -6.97 6.28 -2.94
N PRO A 27 -7.06 6.06 -1.63
CA PRO A 27 -6.00 5.98 -0.63
C PRO A 27 -5.42 4.56 -0.52
N LEU A 28 -4.10 4.49 -0.32
CA LEU A 28 -3.37 3.24 -0.06
C LEU A 28 -4.20 2.29 0.81
N LEU A 29 -4.67 1.20 0.19
CA LEU A 29 -5.01 -0.08 0.79
C LEU A 29 -5.88 -0.09 2.06
N LEU A 30 -7.19 0.01 1.85
CA LEU A 30 -8.05 -1.06 2.34
C LEU A 30 -8.20 -2.07 1.21
N ILE A 31 -7.41 -3.15 1.21
CA ILE A 31 -7.80 -4.34 0.46
C ILE A 31 -9.07 -4.86 1.13
N ILE A 32 -10.24 -4.43 0.64
CA ILE A 32 -11.53 -4.98 1.08
C ILE A 32 -11.70 -6.40 0.51
N ASN A 33 -11.00 -6.71 -0.59
CA ASN A 33 -11.08 -8.01 -1.26
C ASN A 33 -9.70 -8.71 -1.34
N PRO A 34 -9.45 -9.78 -0.57
CA PRO A 34 -8.19 -10.54 -0.60
C PRO A 34 -7.81 -11.05 -2.00
N ASP A 35 -8.78 -11.28 -2.88
CA ASP A 35 -8.55 -11.74 -4.26
C ASP A 35 -7.92 -10.67 -5.17
N SER A 36 -7.89 -9.41 -4.73
CA SER A 36 -7.26 -8.31 -5.46
C SER A 36 -5.77 -8.13 -5.14
N PHE A 37 -5.24 -8.90 -4.19
CA PHE A 37 -3.82 -8.89 -3.85
C PHE A 37 -3.04 -9.74 -4.85
N GLN A 38 -2.26 -9.08 -5.71
CA GLN A 38 -1.32 -9.75 -6.58
C GLN A 38 0.06 -9.80 -5.91
N PRO A 39 0.50 -10.98 -5.43
CA PRO A 39 1.72 -11.09 -4.64
C PRO A 39 2.97 -10.79 -5.50
N PRO A 40 3.83 -9.82 -5.13
CA PRO A 40 4.93 -9.39 -5.99
C PRO A 40 6.02 -10.45 -6.23
N PHE A 41 6.24 -11.35 -5.28
CA PHE A 41 7.31 -12.35 -5.32
C PHE A 41 6.86 -13.70 -5.93
N THR A 42 5.60 -14.09 -5.73
CA THR A 42 5.05 -15.35 -6.27
C THR A 42 4.25 -15.19 -7.56
N ASN A 43 3.79 -13.99 -7.93
CA ASN A 43 3.05 -13.78 -9.18
C ASN A 43 3.98 -13.90 -10.42
N GLY A 44 3.65 -14.83 -11.33
CA GLY A 44 4.49 -15.19 -12.48
C GLY A 44 5.58 -16.22 -12.19
N PHE A 45 5.62 -16.77 -10.96
CA PHE A 45 6.52 -17.85 -10.58
C PHE A 45 6.20 -19.15 -11.32
N ASP A 46 4.91 -19.47 -11.48
CA ASP A 46 4.44 -20.62 -12.24
C ASP A 46 4.89 -20.55 -13.70
N GLU A 47 4.80 -19.38 -14.34
CA GLU A 47 5.23 -19.18 -15.72
C GLU A 47 6.76 -19.34 -15.88
N TYR A 48 7.54 -18.85 -14.92
CA TYR A 48 8.99 -19.03 -14.92
C TYR A 48 9.37 -20.51 -14.83
N PHE A 49 8.72 -21.28 -13.95
CA PHE A 49 9.02 -22.71 -13.75
C PHE A 49 8.40 -23.64 -14.79
N ASN A 50 7.25 -23.30 -15.37
CA ASN A 50 6.65 -24.09 -16.45
C ASN A 50 7.50 -24.01 -17.73
N VAL A 51 8.20 -22.88 -17.96
CA VAL A 51 9.13 -22.71 -19.08
C VAL A 51 10.53 -23.26 -18.76
N THR A 52 10.97 -23.23 -17.50
CA THR A 52 12.27 -23.82 -17.11
C THR A 52 12.23 -25.32 -16.81
N SER A 53 11.12 -25.89 -16.39
CA SER A 53 11.01 -27.32 -16.05
C SER A 53 11.35 -28.24 -17.25
N PRO A 54 10.83 -28.02 -18.48
CA PRO A 54 11.20 -28.83 -19.64
C PRO A 54 12.67 -28.68 -20.05
N SER A 55 13.26 -27.49 -19.88
CA SER A 55 14.66 -27.23 -20.25
C SER A 55 15.67 -27.76 -19.21
N ILE A 56 15.27 -27.85 -17.94
CA ILE A 56 16.05 -28.47 -16.86
C ILE A 56 15.95 -30.00 -16.93
N MET A 57 14.77 -30.54 -17.24
CA MET A 57 14.54 -31.99 -17.34
C MET A 57 15.17 -32.62 -18.58
N ASN A 58 15.35 -31.89 -19.69
CA ASN A 58 15.72 -32.52 -20.96
C ASN A 58 17.22 -32.81 -21.18
N ASN A 59 18.21 -32.31 -20.42
CA ASN A 59 19.61 -32.76 -20.62
C ASN A 59 20.75 -32.26 -19.69
N GLN A 60 20.54 -31.68 -18.49
CA GLN A 60 21.67 -31.05 -17.77
C GLN A 60 21.86 -31.36 -16.28
N TYR A 61 20.97 -32.09 -15.61
CA TYR A 61 21.15 -32.40 -14.19
C TYR A 61 20.83 -33.88 -13.91
N SER A 62 21.80 -34.61 -13.35
CA SER A 62 21.63 -36.00 -12.90
C SER A 62 20.64 -36.14 -11.74
N ASP A 63 20.39 -35.05 -11.01
CA ASP A 63 19.56 -35.01 -9.80
C ASP A 63 18.33 -34.11 -9.95
N VAL A 64 17.40 -34.53 -10.81
CA VAL A 64 16.09 -33.87 -11.01
C VAL A 64 15.33 -33.72 -9.67
N ILE A 65 15.52 -34.67 -8.75
CA ILE A 65 14.89 -34.64 -7.41
C ILE A 65 15.40 -33.46 -6.59
N VAL A 66 16.72 -33.22 -6.57
CA VAL A 66 17.34 -32.15 -5.78
C VAL A 66 16.92 -30.77 -6.31
N VAL A 67 16.82 -30.63 -7.64
CA VAL A 67 16.34 -29.39 -8.25
C VAL A 67 14.88 -29.11 -7.88
N ASN A 68 14.01 -30.11 -7.88
CA ASN A 68 12.62 -29.92 -7.43
C ASN A 68 12.53 -29.48 -5.96
N TYR A 69 13.33 -30.07 -5.06
CA TYR A 69 13.36 -29.63 -3.65
C TYR A 69 13.84 -28.18 -3.50
N MET A 70 14.84 -27.75 -4.27
CA MET A 70 15.31 -26.37 -4.30
C MET A 70 14.22 -25.40 -4.77
N ILE A 71 13.45 -25.77 -5.79
CA ILE A 71 12.34 -24.95 -6.31
C ILE A 71 11.23 -24.80 -5.27
N VAL A 72 10.84 -25.90 -4.62
CA VAL A 72 9.82 -25.89 -3.55
C VAL A 72 10.28 -25.07 -2.35
N THR A 73 11.55 -25.19 -1.97
CA THR A 73 12.09 -24.40 -0.85
C THR A 73 12.11 -22.91 -1.18
N LEU A 74 12.47 -22.56 -2.41
CA LEU A 74 12.47 -21.19 -2.89
C LEU A 74 11.04 -20.60 -2.96
N SER A 75 10.05 -21.38 -3.39
CA SER A 75 8.66 -20.92 -3.45
C SER A 75 8.10 -20.60 -2.07
N ILE A 76 8.40 -21.44 -1.08
CA ILE A 76 8.03 -21.19 0.33
C ILE A 76 8.67 -19.91 0.85
N LEU A 77 9.95 -19.68 0.54
CA LEU A 77 10.66 -18.47 0.96
C LEU A 77 10.05 -17.21 0.33
N LEU A 78 9.73 -17.25 -0.97
CA LEU A 78 9.13 -16.13 -1.68
C LEU A 78 7.70 -15.84 -1.20
N ALA A 79 6.90 -16.87 -0.91
CA ALA A 79 5.59 -16.72 -0.30
C ALA A 79 5.68 -16.05 1.08
N GLY A 80 6.71 -16.40 1.88
CA GLY A 80 7.00 -15.72 3.13
C GLY A 80 7.31 -14.23 2.95
N LEU A 81 8.07 -13.87 1.91
CA LEU A 81 8.37 -12.47 1.57
C LEU A 81 7.12 -11.69 1.13
N ASP A 82 6.19 -12.34 0.41
CA ASP A 82 4.91 -11.72 0.04
C ASP A 82 4.08 -11.34 1.27
N ILE A 83 4.06 -12.18 2.30
CA ILE A 83 3.37 -11.90 3.57
C ILE A 83 4.00 -10.69 4.25
N VAL A 84 5.33 -10.68 4.39
CA VAL A 84 6.07 -9.57 5.01
C VAL A 84 5.83 -8.26 4.24
N TYR A 85 5.87 -8.30 2.92
CA TYR A 85 5.60 -7.14 2.08
C TYR A 85 4.16 -6.62 2.26
N SER A 86 3.18 -7.52 2.34
CA SER A 86 1.78 -7.15 2.60
C SER A 86 1.60 -6.46 3.96
N ILE A 87 2.27 -6.96 5.01
CA ILE A 87 2.26 -6.35 6.34
C ILE A 87 2.84 -4.94 6.30
N ILE A 88 4.02 -4.75 5.71
CA ILE A 88 4.67 -3.43 5.59
C ILE A 88 3.75 -2.45 4.86
N ARG A 89 3.14 -2.90 3.76
CA ARG A 89 2.21 -2.10 2.95
C ARG A 89 0.98 -1.67 3.75
N LEU A 90 0.38 -2.57 4.54
CA LEU A 90 -0.73 -2.26 5.43
C LEU A 90 -0.33 -1.29 6.56
N SER A 91 0.86 -1.45 7.13
CA SER A 91 1.36 -0.53 8.16
C SER A 91 1.52 0.89 7.62
N ILE A 92 2.09 1.05 6.42
CA ILE A 92 2.24 2.38 5.80
C ILE A 92 0.87 3.00 5.49
N SER A 93 -0.07 2.21 4.94
CA SER A 93 -1.44 2.65 4.68
C SER A 93 -2.15 3.16 5.93
N THR A 94 -2.15 2.37 7.01
CA THR A 94 -2.83 2.71 8.26
C THR A 94 -2.24 3.97 8.91
N MET A 95 -0.92 4.17 8.84
CA MET A 95 -0.28 5.41 9.29
C MET A 95 -0.74 6.64 8.50
N ILE A 96 -0.82 6.55 7.17
CA ILE A 96 -1.26 7.66 6.31
C ILE A 96 -2.72 8.01 6.57
N VAL A 97 -3.60 7.01 6.62
CA VAL A 97 -5.03 7.22 6.91
C VAL A 97 -5.23 7.80 8.32
N GLY A 98 -4.46 7.31 9.30
CA GLY A 98 -4.47 7.84 10.66
C GLY A 98 -4.06 9.31 10.73
N LEU A 99 -2.98 9.70 10.03
CA LEU A 99 -2.55 11.09 9.92
C LEU A 99 -3.60 11.97 9.24
N PHE A 100 -4.21 11.46 8.16
CA PHE A 100 -5.26 12.18 7.43
C PHE A 100 -6.49 12.43 8.31
N LEU A 101 -7.03 11.40 8.97
CA LEU A 101 -8.17 11.53 9.87
C LEU A 101 -7.85 12.42 11.08
N GLY A 102 -6.66 12.28 11.67
CA GLY A 102 -6.20 13.12 12.78
C GLY A 102 -6.13 14.59 12.38
N SER A 103 -5.57 14.90 11.21
CA SER A 103 -5.51 16.27 10.70
C SER A 103 -6.90 16.84 10.40
N MET A 104 -7.81 16.06 9.79
CA MET A 104 -9.19 16.49 9.53
C MET A 104 -9.95 16.85 10.82
N LEU A 105 -9.82 16.03 11.86
CA LEU A 105 -10.43 16.31 13.16
C LEU A 105 -9.84 17.56 13.80
N PHE A 106 -8.51 17.69 13.77
CA PHE A 106 -7.83 18.88 14.26
C PHE A 106 -8.31 20.15 13.56
N PHE A 107 -8.34 20.16 12.23
CA PHE A 107 -8.81 21.32 11.46
C PHE A 107 -10.28 21.62 11.69
N SER A 108 -11.14 20.61 11.82
CA SER A 108 -12.57 20.81 12.10
C SER A 108 -12.79 21.45 13.48
N VAL A 109 -12.13 20.94 14.52
CA VAL A 109 -12.21 21.51 15.88
C VAL A 109 -11.63 22.91 15.90
N TRP A 110 -10.45 23.11 15.30
CA TRP A 110 -9.81 24.41 15.21
C TRP A 110 -10.68 25.45 14.51
N PHE A 111 -11.30 25.07 13.39
CA PHE A 111 -12.20 25.94 12.63
C PHE A 111 -13.43 26.31 13.45
N LEU A 112 -14.08 25.34 14.11
CA LEU A 112 -15.26 25.57 14.93
C LEU A 112 -14.95 26.52 16.09
N VAL A 113 -13.85 26.30 16.81
CA VAL A 113 -13.43 27.18 17.91
C VAL A 113 -13.13 28.59 17.40
N THR A 114 -12.44 28.71 16.27
CA THR A 114 -12.08 30.00 15.68
C THR A 114 -13.32 30.76 15.22
N ALA A 115 -14.25 30.10 14.53
CA ALA A 115 -15.52 30.66 14.10
C ALA A 115 -16.37 31.10 15.30
N SER A 116 -16.50 30.27 16.33
CA SER A 116 -17.24 30.61 17.56
C SER A 116 -16.66 31.84 18.27
N ARG A 117 -15.32 31.95 18.36
CA ARG A 117 -14.65 33.12 18.94
C ARG A 117 -14.89 34.39 18.11
N ARG A 118 -14.77 34.31 16.78
CA ARG A 118 -14.98 35.46 15.89
C ARG A 118 -16.44 35.88 15.81
N TRP A 119 -17.37 34.93 15.90
CA TRP A 119 -18.81 35.20 15.97
C TRP A 119 -19.19 36.02 17.22
N LYS A 120 -18.63 35.67 18.39
CA LYS A 120 -18.84 36.45 19.62
C LYS A 120 -18.38 37.91 19.49
N VAL A 121 -17.28 38.16 18.80
CA VAL A 121 -16.78 39.52 18.55
C VAL A 121 -17.74 40.30 17.64
N LEU A 122 -18.27 39.67 16.59
CA LEU A 122 -19.28 40.29 15.72
C LEU A 122 -20.55 40.65 16.52
N VAL A 123 -21.05 39.74 17.35
CA VAL A 123 -22.24 40.00 18.19
C VAL A 123 -22.02 41.17 19.13
N LEU A 124 -20.84 41.27 19.77
CA LEU A 124 -20.51 42.39 20.67
C LEU A 124 -20.43 43.74 19.92
N MET A 125 -19.95 43.76 18.68
CA MET A 125 -19.93 44.97 17.86
C MET A 125 -21.34 45.44 17.50
N PHE A 126 -22.26 44.51 17.19
CA PHE A 126 -23.67 44.87 16.94
C PHE A 126 -24.36 45.39 18.20
N GLN A 127 -24.16 44.74 19.35
CA GLN A 127 -24.71 45.21 20.62
C GLN A 127 -24.19 46.60 20.99
N ASN A 128 -22.89 46.86 20.87
CA ASN A 128 -22.33 48.18 21.23
C ASN A 128 -22.74 49.30 20.25
N ASN A 129 -23.01 48.98 18.97
CA ASN A 129 -23.52 49.97 18.03
C ASN A 129 -24.96 50.39 18.35
N GLU A 130 -25.81 49.49 18.83
CA GLU A 130 -27.19 49.80 19.23
C GLU A 130 -27.28 50.77 20.43
N PHE A 131 -26.27 50.80 21.31
CA PHE A 131 -26.22 51.72 22.45
C PHE A 131 -25.51 53.06 22.18
N SER A 132 -24.94 53.27 20.99
CA SER A 132 -24.25 54.52 20.64
C SER A 132 -25.18 55.62 20.09
N GLY A 133 -26.45 55.30 19.85
CA GLY A 133 -27.45 56.20 19.25
C GLY A 133 -28.57 56.67 20.18
N VAL A 134 -28.54 56.35 21.47
CA VAL A 134 -29.51 56.83 22.47
C VAL A 134 -28.80 57.80 23.42
N TRP A 135 -28.79 59.08 23.04
CA TRP A 135 -28.57 60.22 23.93
C TRP A 135 -29.76 61.17 23.81
#